data_AF-L9Y0N3-F1
#
_entry.id   AF-L9Y0N3-F1
#
_cell.length_a   1.000
_cell.length_b   1.000
_cell.length_c   1.000
_cell.angle_alpha   90.00
_cell.angle_beta   90.00
_cell.angle_gamma   90.00
#
_symmetry.space_group_name_H-M   'P 1'
#
loop_
_entity.id
_entity.type
_entity.pdbx_description
1 polymer ?
#
loop_
_entity_poly.entity_id
_entity_poly.type
_entity_poly.pdbx_seq_one_letter_code
_entity_poly.pdbx_strand_id
1 'polypeptide(L)' 'MAKSGFLLGLGLLVLGASGELLGHAVFGGLPAWEETLFTYAEGLGFVVGFFSVWIFGVFLPLIE' A
#
# COMPACT_ATOMS: atom_id res chain seq x y z
N MET A 1 -10.21 4.43 13.60
CA MET A 1 -10.19 4.26 12.13
C MET A 1 -8.82 4.53 11.51
N ALA A 2 -8.13 5.62 11.90
CA ALA A 2 -6.76 5.94 11.44
C ALA A 2 -5.78 4.75 11.45
N LYS A 3 -5.72 4.01 12.58
CA LYS A 3 -4.80 2.89 12.76
C LYS A 3 -5.06 1.73 11.80
N SER A 4 -6.33 1.36 11.62
CA SER A 4 -6.69 0.24 10.73
C SER A 4 -6.45 0.60 9.27
N GLY A 5 -6.79 1.82 8.84
CA GLY A 5 -6.49 2.29 7.48
C GLY A 5 -4.99 2.40 7.22
N PHE A 6 -4.21 2.89 8.20
CA PHE A 6 -2.75 2.92 8.10
C PHE A 6 -2.15 1.52 7.97
N LEU A 7 -2.57 0.57 8.79
CA LEU A 7 -2.09 -0.82 8.74
C LEU A 7 -2.48 -1.52 7.45
N LEU A 8 -3.67 -1.24 6.91
CA LEU A 8 -4.08 -1.77 5.61
C LEU A 8 -3.21 -1.20 4.49
N GLY A 9 -2.97 0.12 4.49
CA GLY A 9 -2.07 0.76 3.53
C GLY A 9 -0.65 0.22 3.61
N LEU A 10 -0.11 0.09 4.82
CA LEU A 10 1.20 -0.50 5.05
C LEU A 10 1.28 -1.95 4.58
N GLY A 11 0.24 -2.76 4.84
CA GLY A 11 0.17 -4.15 4.41
C GLY A 11 0.19 -4.29 2.88
N LEU A 12 -0.57 -3.45 2.18
CA LEU A 12 -0.57 -3.39 0.71
C LEU A 12 0.80 -2.97 0.16
N LEU A 13 1.45 -1.98 0.78
CA LEU A 13 2.77 -1.51 0.37
C LEU A 13 3.82 -2.62 0.55
N VAL A 14 3.85 -3.25 1.72
CA VAL A 14 4.77 -4.37 1.99
C VAL A 14 4.51 -5.53 1.05
N LEU A 15 3.25 -5.89 0.79
CA LEU A 15 2.91 -6.96 -0.17
C LEU A 15 3.32 -6.62 -1.60
N GLY A 16 3.08 -5.39 -2.06
CA GLY A 16 3.48 -4.93 -3.38
C GLY A 16 5.00 -4.99 -3.56
N ALA A 17 5.73 -4.30 -2.68
CA ALA A 17 7.19 -4.21 -2.73
C ALA A 17 7.88 -5.58 -2.59
N SER A 18 7.40 -6.41 -1.66
CA SER A 18 7.96 -7.75 -1.47
C SER A 18 7.54 -8.71 -2.58
N GLY A 19 6.33 -8.58 -3.12
CA GLY A 19 5.84 -9.40 -4.23
C GLY A 19 6.61 -9.16 -5.52
N GLU A 20 6.89 -7.90 -5.85
CA GLU A 20 7.72 -7.54 -6.99
C GLU A 20 9.17 -8.04 -6.80
N LEU A 21 9.78 -7.75 -5.65
CA LEU A 21 11.16 -8.13 -5.37
C LEU A 21 11.36 -9.66 -5.33
N LEU A 22 10.50 -10.37 -4.61
CA LEU A 22 10.58 -11.83 -4.50
C LEU A 22 10.14 -12.52 -5.78
N GLY A 23 9.16 -11.96 -6.50
CA GLY A 23 8.70 -12.48 -7.78
C GLY A 23 9.83 -12.49 -8.82
N HIS A 24 10.54 -11.38 -8.97
CA HIS A 24 11.74 -11.33 -9.82
C HIS A 24 12.85 -12.25 -9.32
N ALA A 25 13.09 -12.30 -8.01
CA ALA A 25 14.17 -13.11 -7.45
C ALA A 25 13.95 -14.62 -7.61
N VAL A 26 12.70 -15.10 -7.53
CA VAL A 26 12.36 -16.53 -7.58
C VAL A 26 12.06 -17.00 -9.00
N PHE A 27 11.34 -16.20 -9.79
CA PHE A 27 10.86 -16.60 -11.12
C PHE A 27 11.70 -16.01 -12.26
N GLY A 28 12.69 -15.15 -11.97
CA GLY A 28 13.57 -14.50 -12.94
C GLY A 28 12.93 -13.36 -13.73
N GLY A 29 11.59 -13.31 -13.75
CA GLY A 29 10.79 -12.24 -14.33
C GLY A 29 9.30 -12.48 -14.10
N LEU A 30 8.57 -11.39 -13.88
CA LEU A 30 7.12 -11.41 -13.74
C LEU A 30 6.45 -11.03 -15.07
N PRO A 31 5.32 -11.66 -15.44
CA PRO A 31 4.47 -11.17 -16.51
C PRO A 31 4.07 -9.71 -16.26
N ALA A 32 3.92 -8.92 -17.34
CA ALA A 32 3.61 -7.49 -17.24
C ALA A 32 2.35 -7.16 -16.42
N TRP A 33 1.37 -8.07 -16.37
CA TRP A 33 0.18 -7.88 -15.57
C TRP A 33 0.42 -8.09 -14.07
N GLU A 34 1.33 -8.98 -13.67
CA GLU A 34 1.71 -9.21 -12.27
C GLU A 34 2.50 -8.02 -11.72
N GLU A 35 3.45 -7.51 -12.51
CA GLU A 35 4.16 -6.25 -12.24
C GLU A 35 3.17 -5.12 -11.96
N THR A 36 2.23 -4.90 -12.88
CA THR A 36 1.25 -3.82 -12.75
C THR A 36 0.38 -3.99 -11.50
N LEU A 37 0.04 -5.23 -11.12
CA LEU A 37 -0.71 -5.49 -9.88
C LEU A 37 0.10 -5.16 -8.63
N PHE A 38 1.38 -5.54 -8.58
CA PHE A 38 2.24 -5.18 -7.44
C PHE A 38 2.44 -3.68 -7.34
N THR A 39 2.72 -3.00 -8.46
CA THR A 39 2.80 -1.54 -8.50
C THR A 39 1.50 -0.87 -8.06
N TYR A 40 0.33 -1.39 -8.46
CA TYR A 40 -0.96 -0.89 -7.98
C TYR A 40 -1.18 -1.13 -6.49
N ALA A 41 -0.76 -2.28 -5.97
CA ALA A 41 -0.81 -2.56 -4.54
C ALA A 41 0.05 -1.58 -3.75
N GLU A 42 1.27 -1.25 -4.22
CA GLU A 42 2.13 -0.24 -3.59
C GLU A 42 1.49 1.15 -3.63
N GLY A 43 0.99 1.57 -4.80
CA GLY A 43 0.35 2.87 -4.97
C GLY A 43 -0.89 3.03 -4.09
N LEU A 44 -1.76 2.02 -4.07
CA LEU A 44 -2.93 1.99 -3.18
C LEU A 44 -2.51 1.94 -1.71
N GLY A 45 -1.49 1.17 -1.38
CA GLY A 45 -0.95 1.09 -0.03
C GLY A 45 -0.46 2.44 0.48
N PHE A 46 0.30 3.16 -0.35
CA PHE A 46 0.75 4.51 -0.06
C PHE A 46 -0.41 5.47 0.12
N VAL A 47 -1.34 5.53 -0.86
CA VAL A 47 -2.50 6.44 -0.80
C VAL A 47 -3.35 6.15 0.44
N VAL A 48 -3.73 4.91 0.67
CA VAL A 48 -4.58 4.56 1.83
C VAL A 48 -3.85 4.82 3.14
N GLY A 49 -2.59 4.42 3.24
CA GLY A 49 -1.79 4.60 4.46
C GLY A 49 -1.60 6.08 4.81
N PHE A 50 -1.21 6.88 3.82
CA PHE A 50 -0.97 8.32 3.96
C PHE A 50 -2.26 9.07 4.29
N PHE A 51 -3.31 8.91 3.47
CA PHE A 51 -4.56 9.65 3.67
C PHE A 51 -5.31 9.20 4.94
N SER A 52 -5.14 7.95 5.39
CA SER A 52 -5.72 7.51 6.67
C SER A 52 -5.20 8.33 7.85
N VAL A 53 -3.90 8.66 7.87
CA VAL A 53 -3.31 9.49 8.94
C VAL A 53 -3.81 10.93 8.84
N TRP A 54 -3.83 11.50 7.64
CA TRP A 54 -4.30 12.88 7.45
C TRP A 54 -5.78 13.04 7.79
N ILE A 55 -6.65 12.20 7.23
CA ILE A 55 -8.10 12.33 7.40
C ILE A 55 -8.48 12.08 8.87
N PHE A 56 -8.07 10.97 9.46
CA PHE A 56 -8.55 10.58 10.78
C PHE A 56 -7.67 11.07 11.94
N GLY A 57 -6.40 11.37 11.68
CA GLY A 57 -5.47 11.86 12.70
C GLY A 57 -5.39 13.39 12.75
N VAL A 58 -5.63 14.08 11.64
CA VAL A 58 -5.52 15.54 11.56
C VAL A 58 -6.86 16.20 11.32
N PHE A 59 -7.55 15.88 10.21
CA PHE A 59 -8.78 16.59 9.83
C PHE A 59 -9.97 16.27 10.74
N LEU A 60 -10.23 15.00 11.04
CA LEU A 60 -11.39 14.58 11.83
C LEU A 60 -11.42 15.27 13.22
N PRO A 61 -10.32 15.31 14.00
CA PRO A 61 -10.32 16.03 15.28
C PRO A 61 -10.49 17.56 15.19
N LEU A 62 -10.29 18.15 14.01
CA LEU A 62 -10.44 19.60 13.79
C LEU A 62 -11.86 20.00 13.40
N ILE A 63 -12.66 19.04 12.90
CA ILE A 63 -14.03 19.28 12.41
C ILE A 63 -15.11 18.79 13.38
N GLU A 64 -14.73 17.98 14.37
CA GLU A 64 -15.55 17.56 15.53
C GLU A 64 -15.39 18.54 16.69
#